data_AF-A0A382TZP5-F1
#
_entry.id   AF-A0A382TZP5-F1
#
_cell.length_a   1.000
_cell.length_b   1.000
_cell.length_c   1.000
_cell.angle_alpha   90.00
_cell.angle_beta   90.00
_cell.angle_gamma   90.00
#
_symmetry.space_group_name_H-M   'P 1'
#
loop_
_entity.id
_entity.type
_entity.pdbx_description
1 polymer ?
#
loop_
_entity_poly.entity_id
_entity_poly.type
_entity_poly.pdbx_seq_one_letter_code
_entity_poly.pdbx_strand_id
1 'polypeptide(L)'
;FRVVIKKNVYFDFSELQGSTIESDLNQRDFSINALAVSLPNFIKGTKKYIDPHNGESDIKNKVIRVLPGSIFSKDPLRMLRAFRFMSVLEFQIESNTLKKIKTLSPKINRVSPERIWNELNLLLNSKKASPSIQAMGDSGLLKSIFPELYKNEKISSCLRIMNHVENLITNPKQIGAKPLTGIKKFLLEKPQLIRLGSMLYPLTQRSSTKKIDSNRKPNRKTKTGKILTGLRVSNADVDFVGAMISCAHSVANTKLSFAKDQSSRLKLYQFIHQNEQGLVPGLYLHLANRLDLPTEK
;
A
#
# COMPACT_ATOMS: atom_id res chain seq x y z
N PHE A 1 26.07 5.81 8.84
CA PHE A 1 25.82 6.81 7.78
C PHE A 1 25.61 6.12 6.43
N ARG A 2 24.92 6.76 5.49
CA ARG A 2 24.66 6.22 4.13
C ARG A 2 25.60 6.84 3.12
N VAL A 3 26.21 6.02 2.27
CA VAL A 3 27.03 6.44 1.12
C VAL A 3 26.28 6.07 -0.16
N VAL A 4 25.88 7.06 -0.95
CA VAL A 4 25.19 6.85 -2.23
C VAL A 4 26.21 6.87 -3.35
N ILE A 5 26.31 5.78 -4.11
CA ILE A 5 27.24 5.65 -5.24
C ILE A 5 26.56 6.10 -6.54
N LYS A 6 25.35 5.61 -6.79
CA LYS A 6 24.51 5.98 -7.93
C LYS A 6 23.04 5.70 -7.60
N LYS A 7 22.13 6.06 -8.52
CA LYS A 7 20.69 5.78 -8.36
C LYS A 7 20.48 4.29 -8.02
N ASN A 8 19.84 4.03 -6.89
CA ASN A 8 19.56 2.70 -6.33
C ASN A 8 20.78 1.86 -5.90
N VAL A 9 21.98 2.44 -5.81
CA VAL A 9 23.17 1.76 -5.27
C VAL A 9 23.77 2.61 -4.16
N TYR A 10 23.64 2.13 -2.94
CA TYR A 10 24.14 2.80 -1.75
C TYR A 10 24.56 1.76 -0.71
N PHE A 11 25.45 2.16 0.19
CA PHE A 11 25.92 1.37 1.32
C PHE A 11 25.51 2.07 2.61
N ASP A 12 24.96 1.31 3.55
CA ASP A 12 24.64 1.76 4.89
C ASP A 12 25.70 1.24 5.86
N PHE A 13 26.43 2.16 6.48
CA PHE A 13 27.43 1.85 7.50
C PHE A 13 26.85 2.12 8.88
N SER A 14 26.99 1.16 9.78
CA SER A 14 26.57 1.25 11.18
C SER A 14 27.67 0.69 12.05
N GLU A 15 27.85 1.29 13.22
CA GLU A 15 28.68 0.70 14.26
C GLU A 15 28.00 -0.56 14.81
N LEU A 16 28.81 -1.51 15.25
CA LEU A 16 28.35 -2.75 15.87
C LEU A 16 27.63 -2.44 17.18
N GLN A 17 26.38 -2.91 17.34
CA GLN A 17 25.65 -2.74 18.58
C GLN A 17 25.90 -3.90 19.54
N GLY A 18 26.71 -3.66 20.58
CA GLY A 18 27.12 -4.66 21.56
C GLY A 18 28.56 -5.13 21.35
N SER A 19 28.98 -6.19 22.03
CA SER A 19 30.36 -6.68 22.01
C SER A 19 30.65 -7.66 20.88
N THR A 20 29.63 -8.31 20.31
CA THR A 20 29.77 -9.30 19.23
C THR A 20 28.74 -9.09 18.12
N ILE A 21 29.00 -9.69 16.96
CA ILE A 21 28.04 -9.69 15.84
C ILE A 21 26.72 -10.36 16.21
N GLU A 22 26.74 -11.43 16.99
CA GLU A 22 25.54 -12.09 17.51
C GLU A 22 24.72 -11.15 18.39
N SER A 23 25.39 -10.32 19.21
CA SER A 23 24.70 -9.32 20.05
C SER A 23 24.01 -8.22 19.24
N ASP A 24 24.54 -7.84 18.07
CA ASP A 24 23.87 -6.93 17.12
C ASP A 24 22.69 -7.63 16.44
N LEU A 25 22.90 -8.85 15.95
CA LEU A 25 21.87 -9.64 15.27
C LEU A 25 20.65 -9.91 16.16
N ASN A 26 20.85 -10.13 17.46
CA ASN A 26 19.79 -10.31 18.46
C ASN A 26 18.84 -9.10 18.60
N GLN A 27 19.25 -7.93 18.12
CA GLN A 27 18.47 -6.68 18.22
C GLN A 27 17.68 -6.38 16.95
N ARG A 28 17.79 -7.22 15.91
CA ARG A 28 17.11 -7.02 14.63
C ARG A 28 15.64 -7.38 14.68
N ASP A 29 14.94 -7.08 13.60
CA ASP A 29 13.49 -7.21 13.54
C ASP A 29 13.05 -8.67 13.33
N PHE A 30 13.57 -9.33 12.31
CA PHE A 30 13.17 -10.67 11.91
C PHE A 30 14.39 -11.58 11.69
N SER A 31 14.19 -12.88 11.86
CA SER A 31 15.22 -13.91 11.61
C SER A 31 15.83 -13.78 10.21
N ILE A 32 15.00 -13.56 9.19
CA ILE A 32 15.42 -13.37 7.79
C ILE A 32 16.33 -12.14 7.56
N ASN A 33 16.35 -11.19 8.50
CA ASN A 33 17.21 -10.01 8.47
C ASN A 33 18.32 -10.07 9.53
N ALA A 34 18.40 -11.17 10.29
CA ALA A 34 19.34 -11.38 11.38
C ALA A 34 20.45 -12.37 10.97
N LEU A 35 20.95 -12.17 9.75
CA LEU A 35 22.02 -12.93 9.12
C LEU A 35 23.19 -11.99 8.85
N ALA A 36 24.42 -12.44 9.10
CA ALA A 36 25.62 -11.70 8.74
C ALA A 36 26.64 -12.58 8.00
N VAL A 37 27.52 -11.94 7.24
CA VAL A 37 28.70 -12.58 6.65
C VAL A 37 29.85 -11.59 6.72
N SER A 38 31.05 -12.09 7.02
CA SER A 38 32.26 -11.29 7.00
C SER A 38 32.52 -10.77 5.58
N LEU A 39 32.84 -9.48 5.43
CA LEU A 39 33.03 -8.85 4.12
C LEU A 39 34.13 -9.55 3.27
N PRO A 40 35.32 -9.89 3.81
CA PRO A 40 36.29 -10.73 3.09
C PRO A 40 35.73 -12.07 2.60
N ASN A 41 34.93 -12.76 3.42
CA ASN A 41 34.31 -14.02 3.02
C ASN A 41 33.27 -13.81 1.92
N PHE A 42 32.47 -12.75 2.01
CA PHE A 42 31.49 -12.39 1.00
C PHE A 42 32.14 -12.08 -0.35
N ILE A 43 33.23 -11.30 -0.37
CA ILE A 43 33.99 -10.98 -1.59
C ILE A 43 34.58 -12.24 -2.23
N LYS A 44 35.04 -13.21 -1.41
CA LYS A 44 35.55 -14.51 -1.88
C LYS A 44 34.46 -15.48 -2.34
N GLY A 45 33.18 -15.15 -2.16
CA GLY A 45 32.06 -16.04 -2.48
C GLY A 45 31.79 -17.14 -1.44
N THR A 46 32.44 -17.06 -0.26
CA THR A 46 32.27 -18.05 0.82
C THR A 46 30.97 -17.81 1.58
N LYS A 47 30.05 -18.77 1.53
CA LYS A 47 28.74 -18.74 2.22
C LYS A 47 28.80 -19.22 3.67
N LYS A 48 29.71 -18.64 4.47
CA LYS A 48 29.77 -18.90 5.92
C LYS A 48 28.98 -17.83 6.67
N TYR A 49 27.66 -18.01 6.73
CA TYR A 49 26.77 -17.07 7.41
C TYR A 49 26.82 -17.26 8.93
N ILE A 50 26.70 -16.14 9.65
CA ILE A 50 26.44 -16.10 11.07
C ILE A 50 24.92 -15.96 11.21
N ASP A 51 24.27 -17.04 11.66
CA ASP A 51 22.82 -17.16 11.75
C ASP A 51 22.37 -17.66 13.13
N PRO A 52 22.36 -16.80 14.17
CA PRO A 52 21.95 -17.21 15.52
C PRO A 52 20.44 -17.50 15.64
N HIS A 53 19.65 -17.23 14.60
CA HIS A 53 18.18 -17.27 14.67
C HIS A 53 17.52 -18.19 13.64
N ASN A 54 18.30 -18.99 12.91
CA ASN A 54 17.82 -19.85 11.84
C ASN A 54 17.07 -19.07 10.73
N GLY A 55 17.55 -17.87 10.42
CA GLY A 55 17.07 -17.03 9.32
C GLY A 55 17.17 -17.71 7.96
N GLU A 56 18.20 -18.52 7.70
CA GLU A 56 18.30 -19.27 6.44
C GLU A 56 17.14 -20.26 6.27
N SER A 57 16.77 -20.95 7.35
CA SER A 57 15.63 -21.87 7.36
C SER A 57 14.32 -21.13 7.13
N ASP A 58 14.12 -19.99 7.80
CA ASP A 58 12.92 -19.15 7.61
C ASP A 58 12.84 -18.58 6.18
N ILE A 59 13.96 -18.19 5.56
CA ILE A 59 14.01 -17.80 4.15
C ILE A 59 13.60 -18.96 3.24
N LYS A 60 14.16 -20.15 3.46
CA LYS A 60 13.82 -21.36 2.69
C LYS A 60 12.34 -21.71 2.79
N ASN A 61 11.77 -21.57 3.99
CA ASN A 61 10.37 -21.86 4.29
C ASN A 61 9.42 -20.69 3.99
N LYS A 62 9.94 -19.55 3.50
CA LYS A 62 9.18 -18.32 3.23
C LYS A 62 8.39 -17.81 4.46
N VAL A 63 9.05 -17.76 5.61
CA VAL A 63 8.47 -17.36 6.90
C VAL A 63 9.07 -16.04 7.39
N ILE A 64 8.22 -15.15 7.89
CA ILE A 64 8.61 -13.94 8.60
C ILE A 64 8.36 -14.17 10.09
N ARG A 65 9.44 -14.34 10.84
CA ARG A 65 9.40 -14.58 12.28
C ARG A 65 10.15 -13.49 13.04
N VAL A 66 9.48 -12.85 13.98
CA VAL A 66 10.11 -11.83 14.85
C VAL A 66 11.08 -12.50 15.81
N LEU A 67 12.21 -11.85 16.08
CA LEU A 67 13.15 -12.32 17.10
C LEU A 67 12.51 -12.33 18.50
N PRO A 68 13.02 -13.17 19.43
CA PRO A 68 12.55 -13.16 20.82
C PRO A 68 12.80 -11.82 21.51
N GLY A 69 12.11 -11.60 22.65
CA GLY A 69 12.24 -10.38 23.44
C GLY A 69 11.30 -9.25 23.02
N SER A 70 11.68 -8.01 23.36
CA SER A 70 10.82 -6.82 23.31
C SER A 70 10.90 -6.03 22.01
N ILE A 71 11.22 -6.69 20.88
CA ILE A 71 11.49 -6.09 19.57
C ILE A 71 10.44 -5.07 19.12
N PHE A 72 9.16 -5.46 19.06
CA PHE A 72 8.06 -4.56 18.67
C PHE A 72 7.75 -3.49 19.72
N SER A 73 8.08 -3.73 20.99
CA SER A 73 7.91 -2.70 22.03
C SER A 73 8.99 -1.62 21.95
N LYS A 74 10.21 -1.98 21.55
CA LYS A 74 11.33 -1.04 21.32
C LYS A 74 11.12 -0.21 20.04
N ASP A 75 10.69 -0.84 18.94
CA ASP A 75 10.35 -0.14 17.69
C ASP A 75 9.04 -0.67 17.09
N PRO A 76 7.89 -0.04 17.39
CA PRO A 76 6.59 -0.48 16.90
C PRO A 76 6.46 -0.47 15.37
N LEU A 77 7.29 0.29 14.63
CA LEU A 77 7.28 0.30 13.17
C LEU A 77 7.57 -1.10 12.59
N ARG A 78 8.33 -1.92 13.32
CA ARG A 78 8.65 -3.30 12.91
C ARG A 78 7.41 -4.17 12.72
N MET A 79 6.29 -3.87 13.37
CA MET A 79 5.03 -4.57 13.08
C MET A 79 4.56 -4.33 11.64
N LEU A 80 4.61 -3.08 11.17
CA LEU A 80 4.24 -2.73 9.79
C LEU A 80 5.24 -3.31 8.78
N ARG A 81 6.54 -3.37 9.15
CA ARG A 81 7.57 -4.03 8.33
C ARG A 81 7.27 -5.50 8.06
N ALA A 82 6.67 -6.23 9.02
CA ALA A 82 6.26 -7.62 8.81
C ALA A 82 5.31 -7.75 7.61
N PHE A 83 4.28 -6.89 7.55
CA PHE A 83 3.31 -6.88 6.45
C PHE A 83 3.90 -6.37 5.14
N ARG A 84 4.84 -5.41 5.19
CA ARG A 84 5.61 -5.02 4.00
C ARG A 84 6.41 -6.20 3.47
N PHE A 85 7.15 -6.92 4.31
CA PHE A 85 7.91 -8.10 3.89
C PHE A 85 7.00 -9.20 3.35
N MET A 86 5.85 -9.44 3.98
CA MET A 86 4.82 -10.36 3.47
C MET A 86 4.40 -9.97 2.05
N SER A 87 4.21 -8.67 1.80
CA SER A 87 3.76 -8.16 0.51
C SER A 87 4.84 -8.20 -0.58
N VAL A 88 6.09 -7.88 -0.21
CA VAL A 88 7.21 -7.71 -1.17
C VAL A 88 7.89 -9.05 -1.46
N LEU A 89 8.06 -9.90 -0.45
CA LEU A 89 8.73 -11.20 -0.58
C LEU A 89 7.76 -12.35 -0.86
N GLU A 90 6.44 -12.12 -0.72
CA GLU A 90 5.40 -13.15 -0.82
C GLU A 90 5.61 -14.28 0.22
N PHE A 91 6.08 -13.90 1.43
CA PHE A 91 6.28 -14.79 2.58
C PHE A 91 5.07 -14.76 3.52
N GLN A 92 4.96 -15.73 4.42
CA GLN A 92 3.92 -15.79 5.45
C GLN A 92 4.46 -15.33 6.81
N ILE A 93 3.64 -14.61 7.59
CA ILE A 93 4.02 -14.20 8.95
C ILE A 93 3.73 -15.36 9.90
N GLU A 94 4.72 -15.70 10.74
CA GLU A 94 4.59 -16.77 11.74
C GLU A 94 3.48 -16.45 12.76
N SER A 95 2.75 -17.47 13.21
CA SER A 95 1.52 -17.30 13.98
C SER A 95 1.74 -16.59 15.32
N ASN A 96 2.83 -16.87 16.03
CA ASN A 96 3.15 -16.16 17.28
C ASN A 96 3.57 -14.71 17.00
N THR A 97 4.25 -14.45 15.89
CA THR A 97 4.56 -13.11 15.40
C THR A 97 3.28 -12.31 15.15
N LEU A 98 2.27 -12.90 14.49
CA LEU A 98 0.95 -12.27 14.32
C LEU A 98 0.24 -12.01 15.65
N LYS A 99 0.27 -12.96 16.59
CA LYS A 99 -0.30 -12.76 17.95
C LYS A 99 0.37 -11.57 18.65
N LYS A 100 1.70 -11.48 18.61
CA LYS A 100 2.45 -10.34 19.18
C LYS A 100 2.07 -9.02 18.53
N ILE A 101 1.93 -9.00 17.20
CA ILE A 101 1.47 -7.81 16.46
C ILE A 101 0.08 -7.40 16.93
N LYS A 102 -0.87 -8.34 17.05
CA LYS A 102 -2.23 -8.05 17.49
C LYS A 102 -2.27 -7.41 18.88
N THR A 103 -1.49 -7.94 19.82
CA THR A 103 -1.40 -7.40 21.18
C THR A 103 -0.76 -6.01 21.22
N LEU A 104 0.23 -5.75 20.37
CA LEU A 104 1.02 -4.52 20.41
C LEU A 104 0.58 -3.47 19.38
N SER A 105 -0.40 -3.77 18.54
CA SER A 105 -0.85 -2.91 17.44
C SER A 105 -1.12 -1.46 17.85
N PRO A 106 -1.71 -1.15 19.03
CA PRO A 106 -1.94 0.24 19.43
C PRO A 106 -0.66 1.06 19.62
N LYS A 107 0.49 0.42 19.87
CA LYS A 107 1.79 1.11 20.01
C LYS A 107 2.28 1.73 18.70
N ILE A 108 1.71 1.37 17.55
CA ILE A 108 2.07 2.00 16.27
C ILE A 108 1.85 3.51 16.27
N ASN A 109 0.92 4.01 17.10
CA ASN A 109 0.63 5.44 17.24
C ASN A 109 1.79 6.25 17.83
N ARG A 110 2.83 5.60 18.37
CA ARG A 110 4.07 6.24 18.85
C ARG A 110 5.09 6.46 17.73
N VAL A 111 4.85 5.87 16.56
CA VAL A 111 5.74 5.98 15.40
C VAL A 111 5.38 7.22 14.61
N SER A 112 6.39 7.93 14.09
CA SER A 112 6.13 9.13 13.30
C SER A 112 5.36 8.79 12.01
N PRO A 113 4.44 9.67 11.56
CA PRO A 113 3.65 9.40 10.37
C PRO A 113 4.49 9.22 9.10
N GLU A 114 5.63 9.91 8.99
CA GLU A 114 6.55 9.79 7.86
C GLU A 114 7.13 8.37 7.76
N ARG A 115 7.48 7.77 8.91
CA ARG A 115 7.99 6.39 8.96
C ARG A 115 6.90 5.38 8.62
N ILE A 116 5.67 5.60 9.09
CA ILE A 116 4.50 4.78 8.75
C ILE A 116 4.26 4.85 7.23
N TRP A 117 4.25 6.06 6.67
CA TRP A 117 4.05 6.26 5.24
C TRP A 117 5.13 5.59 4.40
N ASN A 118 6.40 5.69 4.78
CA ASN A 118 7.49 5.05 4.04
C ASN A 118 7.29 3.52 3.92
N GLU A 119 6.92 2.85 5.01
CA GLU A 119 6.67 1.40 5.00
C GLU A 119 5.36 1.05 4.26
N LEU A 120 4.30 1.83 4.43
CA LEU A 120 3.04 1.67 3.67
C LEU A 120 3.26 1.86 2.17
N ASN A 121 4.03 2.87 1.77
CA ASN A 121 4.33 3.17 0.38
C ASN A 121 5.05 1.99 -0.28
N LEU A 122 6.03 1.39 0.40
CA LEU A 122 6.72 0.19 -0.09
C LEU A 122 5.80 -1.04 -0.15
N LEU A 123 4.95 -1.25 0.87
CA LEU A 123 3.98 -2.35 0.90
C LEU A 123 3.00 -2.22 -0.27
N LEU A 124 2.39 -1.05 -0.42
CA LEU A 124 1.41 -0.76 -1.47
C LEU A 124 2.04 -0.69 -2.86
N ASN A 125 3.36 -0.54 -2.99
CA ASN A 125 4.05 -0.59 -4.28
C ASN A 125 4.42 -2.02 -4.72
N SER A 126 4.17 -3.03 -3.88
CA SER A 126 4.43 -4.43 -4.22
C SER A 126 3.59 -4.93 -5.41
N LYS A 127 3.88 -6.15 -5.86
CA LYS A 127 3.10 -6.80 -6.93
C LYS A 127 1.63 -6.98 -6.54
N LYS A 128 1.37 -7.40 -5.30
CA LYS A 128 0.02 -7.59 -4.74
C LYS A 128 0.02 -7.29 -3.24
N ALA A 129 -0.72 -6.27 -2.84
CA ALA A 129 -0.79 -5.75 -1.48
C ALA A 129 -2.03 -6.22 -0.71
N SER A 130 -3.10 -6.63 -1.39
CA SER A 130 -4.37 -7.03 -0.77
C SER A 130 -4.22 -8.08 0.34
N PRO A 131 -3.43 -9.17 0.21
CA PRO A 131 -3.29 -10.16 1.29
C PRO A 131 -2.65 -9.55 2.55
N SER A 132 -1.63 -8.71 2.38
CA SER A 132 -0.97 -8.04 3.50
C SER A 132 -1.90 -7.03 4.18
N ILE A 133 -2.66 -6.24 3.42
CA ILE A 133 -3.62 -5.29 3.98
C ILE A 133 -4.76 -6.02 4.71
N GLN A 134 -5.25 -7.15 4.17
CA GLN A 134 -6.20 -8.01 4.86
C GLN A 134 -5.64 -8.51 6.21
N ALA A 135 -4.42 -9.05 6.22
CA ALA A 135 -3.77 -9.53 7.44
C ALA A 135 -3.48 -8.39 8.45
N MET A 136 -3.19 -7.17 7.97
CA MET A 136 -3.14 -5.98 8.81
C MET A 136 -4.50 -5.66 9.43
N GLY A 137 -5.57 -5.89 8.68
CA GLY A 137 -6.95 -5.76 9.15
C GLY A 137 -7.27 -6.75 10.27
N ASP A 138 -6.97 -8.04 10.04
CA ASP A 138 -7.24 -9.14 10.97
C ASP A 138 -6.42 -9.04 12.28
N SER A 139 -5.20 -8.50 12.18
CA SER A 139 -4.35 -8.20 13.35
C SER A 139 -4.73 -6.92 14.09
N GLY A 140 -5.63 -6.10 13.53
CA GLY A 140 -6.00 -4.80 14.11
C GLY A 140 -4.95 -3.70 13.92
N LEU A 141 -3.82 -3.97 13.26
CA LEU A 141 -2.82 -2.94 12.95
C LEU A 141 -3.36 -1.89 11.99
N LEU A 142 -4.15 -2.32 10.98
CA LEU A 142 -4.79 -1.39 10.05
C LEU A 142 -5.76 -0.44 10.77
N LYS A 143 -6.47 -0.93 11.81
CA LYS A 143 -7.37 -0.12 12.64
C LYS A 143 -6.61 0.94 13.43
N SER A 144 -5.42 0.60 13.94
CA SER A 144 -4.59 1.55 14.67
C SER A 144 -4.05 2.65 13.75
N ILE A 145 -3.69 2.34 12.50
CA ILE A 145 -3.16 3.33 11.53
C ILE A 145 -4.29 4.16 10.89
N PHE A 146 -5.41 3.53 10.53
CA PHE A 146 -6.53 4.14 9.82
C PHE A 146 -7.85 3.91 10.58
N PRO A 147 -8.04 4.50 11.77
CA PRO A 147 -9.25 4.31 12.57
C PRO A 147 -10.52 4.71 11.82
N GLU A 148 -10.43 5.62 10.84
CA GLU A 148 -11.55 6.08 10.03
C GLU A 148 -12.15 5.00 9.13
N LEU A 149 -11.38 3.98 8.72
CA LEU A 149 -11.86 2.87 7.88
C LEU A 149 -12.82 1.94 8.63
N TYR A 150 -12.70 1.90 9.95
CA TYR A 150 -13.51 1.06 10.83
C TYR A 150 -14.76 1.78 11.34
N LYS A 151 -14.89 3.08 11.08
CA LYS A 151 -16.12 3.83 11.36
C LYS A 151 -17.18 3.44 10.33
N ASN A 152 -18.38 3.12 10.79
CA ASN A 152 -19.54 2.77 9.96
C ASN A 152 -19.31 1.50 9.10
N GLU A 153 -18.52 0.54 9.60
CA GLU A 153 -18.36 -0.80 9.00
C GLU A 153 -17.89 -0.82 7.53
N LYS A 154 -17.23 0.26 7.07
CA LYS A 154 -16.79 0.41 5.68
C LYS A 154 -15.61 -0.49 5.29
N ILE A 155 -14.95 -1.12 6.26
CA ILE A 155 -13.70 -1.88 6.05
C ILE A 155 -13.86 -3.00 5.01
N SER A 156 -14.97 -3.73 5.02
CA SER A 156 -15.25 -4.80 4.04
C SER A 156 -15.25 -4.26 2.60
N SER A 157 -15.88 -3.11 2.39
CA SER A 157 -15.89 -2.41 1.11
C SER A 157 -14.51 -1.88 0.73
N CYS A 158 -13.74 -1.35 1.67
CA CYS A 158 -12.37 -0.87 1.41
C CYS A 158 -11.47 -1.99 0.90
N LEU A 159 -11.50 -3.15 1.57
CA LEU A 159 -10.67 -4.31 1.22
C LEU A 159 -11.12 -4.92 -0.12
N ARG A 160 -12.43 -5.03 -0.35
CA ARG A 160 -13.00 -5.50 -1.62
C ARG A 160 -12.59 -4.62 -2.80
N ILE A 161 -12.81 -3.31 -2.71
CA ILE A 161 -12.52 -2.37 -3.80
C ILE A 161 -11.02 -2.32 -4.08
N MET A 162 -10.17 -2.35 -3.04
CA MET A 162 -8.73 -2.43 -3.22
C MET A 162 -8.31 -3.70 -3.97
N ASN A 163 -8.82 -4.86 -3.56
CA ASN A 163 -8.54 -6.13 -4.24
C ASN A 163 -9.02 -6.11 -5.70
N HIS A 164 -10.20 -5.53 -5.96
CA HIS A 164 -10.73 -5.38 -7.32
C HIS A 164 -9.83 -4.50 -8.19
N VAL A 165 -9.40 -3.34 -7.68
CA VAL A 165 -8.47 -2.45 -8.39
C VAL A 165 -7.15 -3.18 -8.69
N GLU A 166 -6.60 -3.91 -7.73
CA GLU A 166 -5.38 -4.70 -7.97
C GLU A 166 -5.56 -5.76 -9.06
N ASN A 167 -6.68 -6.48 -9.05
CA ASN A 167 -6.99 -7.47 -10.08
C ASN A 167 -7.13 -6.82 -11.46
N LEU A 168 -7.78 -5.65 -11.56
CA LEU A 168 -7.90 -4.91 -12.82
C LEU A 168 -6.53 -4.44 -13.36
N ILE A 169 -5.62 -4.01 -12.48
CA ILE A 169 -4.27 -3.56 -12.86
C ILE A 169 -3.40 -4.74 -13.29
N THR A 170 -3.47 -5.86 -12.54
CA THR A 170 -2.57 -7.01 -12.74
C THR A 170 -3.07 -7.99 -13.80
N ASN A 171 -4.38 -8.21 -13.89
CA ASN A 171 -5.04 -9.20 -14.75
C ASN A 171 -6.11 -8.58 -15.64
N PRO A 172 -5.74 -7.67 -16.56
CA PRO A 172 -6.72 -6.97 -17.37
C PRO A 172 -7.40 -7.85 -18.43
N LYS A 173 -7.00 -9.12 -18.59
CA LYS A 173 -7.79 -10.06 -19.42
C LYS A 173 -9.21 -10.24 -18.88
N GLN A 174 -9.40 -10.11 -17.56
CA GLN A 174 -10.70 -10.20 -16.89
C GLN A 174 -11.75 -9.20 -17.43
N ILE A 175 -11.33 -8.08 -18.01
CA ILE A 175 -12.25 -7.10 -18.63
C ILE A 175 -12.51 -7.37 -20.13
N GLY A 176 -12.11 -8.52 -20.66
CA GLY A 176 -12.29 -8.89 -22.07
C GLY A 176 -11.46 -8.05 -23.04
N ALA A 177 -10.53 -7.22 -22.55
CA ALA A 177 -9.71 -6.34 -23.36
C ALA A 177 -8.30 -6.18 -22.78
N LYS A 178 -7.27 -6.33 -23.64
CA LYS A 178 -5.90 -5.95 -23.25
C LYS A 178 -5.85 -4.42 -23.11
N PRO A 179 -5.37 -3.85 -21.98
CA PRO A 179 -5.24 -2.41 -21.86
C PRO A 179 -4.22 -1.94 -22.88
N LEU A 180 -4.48 -0.78 -23.46
CA LEU A 180 -3.50 -0.09 -24.28
C LEU A 180 -2.20 0.05 -23.49
N THR A 181 -1.06 -0.11 -24.17
CA THR A 181 0.27 -0.05 -23.56
C THR A 181 0.48 1.23 -22.74
N GLY A 182 -0.03 2.37 -23.22
CA GLY A 182 -0.01 3.64 -22.50
C GLY A 182 -0.79 3.62 -21.18
N ILE A 183 -2.01 3.05 -21.16
CA ILE A 183 -2.83 2.93 -19.95
C ILE A 183 -2.14 2.01 -18.94
N LYS A 184 -1.62 0.88 -19.41
CA LYS A 184 -0.88 -0.05 -18.55
C LYS A 184 0.34 0.63 -17.91
N LYS A 185 1.13 1.36 -18.70
CA LYS A 185 2.30 2.10 -18.20
C LYS A 185 1.90 3.13 -17.14
N PHE A 186 0.82 3.89 -17.39
CA PHE A 186 0.30 4.89 -16.45
C PHE A 186 -0.11 4.26 -15.11
N LEU A 187 -0.89 3.17 -15.15
CA LEU A 187 -1.35 2.48 -13.92
C LEU A 187 -0.19 1.89 -13.11
N LEU A 188 0.91 1.52 -13.76
CA LEU A 188 2.10 0.98 -13.12
C LEU A 188 3.10 2.05 -12.66
N GLU A 189 2.88 3.33 -12.97
CA GLU A 189 3.77 4.42 -12.54
C GLU A 189 3.64 4.70 -11.03
N LYS A 190 2.40 4.75 -10.53
CA LYS A 190 2.09 4.99 -9.11
C LYS A 190 1.04 4.02 -8.54
N PRO A 191 1.23 2.69 -8.64
CA PRO A 191 0.22 1.71 -8.24
C PRO A 191 -0.10 1.79 -6.74
N GLN A 192 0.86 2.21 -5.92
CA GLN A 192 0.68 2.43 -4.48
C GLN A 192 -0.36 3.51 -4.16
N LEU A 193 -0.41 4.59 -4.94
CA LEU A 193 -1.41 5.65 -4.74
C LEU A 193 -2.78 5.23 -5.23
N ILE A 194 -2.84 4.46 -6.32
CA ILE A 194 -4.09 3.91 -6.83
C ILE A 194 -4.71 2.95 -5.80
N ARG A 195 -3.91 2.05 -5.23
CA ARG A 195 -4.33 1.17 -4.14
C ARG A 195 -4.78 1.96 -2.90
N LEU A 196 -4.00 2.94 -2.47
CA LEU A 196 -4.37 3.79 -1.33
C LEU A 196 -5.69 4.54 -1.57
N GLY A 197 -5.83 5.16 -2.75
CA GLY A 197 -7.05 5.87 -3.15
C GLY A 197 -8.26 4.95 -3.17
N SER A 198 -8.09 3.71 -3.64
CA SER A 198 -9.15 2.69 -3.65
C SER A 198 -9.60 2.28 -2.25
N MET A 199 -8.66 2.14 -1.31
CA MET A 199 -8.95 1.85 0.10
C MET A 199 -9.68 3.01 0.79
N LEU A 200 -9.36 4.25 0.43
CA LEU A 200 -9.98 5.45 1.01
C LEU A 200 -11.32 5.81 0.35
N TYR A 201 -11.60 5.30 -0.85
CA TYR A 201 -12.78 5.67 -1.64
C TYR A 201 -14.12 5.51 -0.88
N PRO A 202 -14.40 4.39 -0.17
CA PRO A 202 -15.63 4.24 0.60
C PRO A 202 -15.87 5.33 1.64
N LEU A 203 -14.82 5.94 2.19
CA LEU A 203 -14.95 7.03 3.17
C LEU A 203 -15.60 8.28 2.58
N THR A 204 -15.58 8.42 1.26
CA THR A 204 -16.12 9.57 0.53
C THR A 204 -17.55 9.38 0.03
N GLN A 205 -18.04 8.14 0.03
CA GLN A 205 -19.44 7.84 -0.26
C GLN A 205 -20.30 8.33 0.91
N ARG A 206 -21.10 9.38 0.66
CA ARG A 206 -22.07 9.92 1.62
C ARG A 206 -23.24 8.94 1.79
N SER A 207 -23.67 8.72 3.02
CA SER A 207 -25.03 8.30 3.33
C SER A 207 -25.98 9.43 2.94
N SER A 208 -26.74 9.25 1.86
CA SER A 208 -27.93 10.01 1.42
C SER A 208 -27.85 11.55 1.30
N THR A 209 -28.34 12.05 0.15
CA THR A 209 -28.88 13.40 -0.09
C THR A 209 -27.97 14.61 0.18
N LYS A 210 -27.16 14.98 -0.81
CA LYS A 210 -26.97 16.39 -1.25
C LYS A 210 -26.14 16.37 -2.53
N LYS A 211 -26.72 16.92 -3.61
CA LYS A 211 -26.08 17.11 -4.92
C LYS A 211 -24.66 17.65 -4.75
N ILE A 212 -23.71 17.02 -5.42
CA ILE A 212 -22.31 17.44 -5.44
C ILE A 212 -22.16 18.44 -6.59
N ASP A 213 -21.76 19.68 -6.27
CA ASP A 213 -21.27 20.64 -7.26
C ASP A 213 -20.01 20.07 -7.93
N SER A 214 -20.05 19.98 -9.26
CA SER A 214 -19.04 19.40 -10.14
C SER A 214 -17.75 20.21 -10.26
N ASN A 215 -17.57 21.29 -9.49
CA ASN A 215 -16.45 22.24 -9.63
C ASN A 215 -15.47 22.27 -8.44
N ARG A 216 -15.48 21.30 -7.53
CA ARG A 216 -14.51 21.28 -6.43
C ARG A 216 -13.20 20.62 -6.88
N LYS A 217 -12.17 21.43 -7.12
CA LYS A 217 -10.76 21.01 -7.17
C LYS A 217 -10.45 20.04 -6.01
N PRO A 218 -9.56 19.05 -6.18
CA PRO A 218 -9.16 18.13 -5.12
C PRO A 218 -8.74 18.94 -3.89
N ASN A 219 -9.61 18.98 -2.89
CA ASN A 219 -9.46 19.89 -1.76
C ASN A 219 -8.85 19.12 -0.61
N ARG A 220 -7.68 19.57 -0.13
CA ARG A 220 -6.97 18.99 1.02
C ARG A 220 -7.80 19.03 2.31
N LYS A 221 -8.88 19.82 2.34
CA LYS A 221 -9.89 19.86 3.41
C LYS A 221 -10.82 18.63 3.46
N THR A 222 -10.83 17.78 2.43
CA THR A 222 -11.61 16.53 2.41
C THR A 222 -11.13 15.54 3.49
N LYS A 223 -11.99 14.59 3.88
CA LYS A 223 -11.64 13.56 4.88
C LYS A 223 -10.41 12.76 4.45
N THR A 224 -10.34 12.38 3.17
CA THR A 224 -9.20 11.65 2.61
C THR A 224 -7.95 12.52 2.52
N GLY A 225 -8.07 13.78 2.10
CA GLY A 225 -6.95 14.73 2.10
C GLY A 225 -6.34 14.93 3.49
N LYS A 226 -7.16 15.01 4.53
CA LYS A 226 -6.69 15.10 5.94
C LYS A 226 -5.95 13.84 6.38
N ILE A 227 -6.45 12.65 6.06
CA ILE A 227 -5.79 11.37 6.38
C ILE A 227 -4.39 11.32 5.73
N LEU A 228 -4.31 11.61 4.43
CA LEU A 228 -3.05 11.58 3.68
C LEU A 228 -2.06 12.64 4.16
N THR A 229 -2.53 13.86 4.47
CA THR A 229 -1.69 14.92 5.04
C THR A 229 -1.19 14.55 6.43
N GLY A 230 -2.03 13.89 7.24
CA GLY A 230 -1.65 13.34 8.55
C GLY A 230 -0.54 12.29 8.46
N LEU A 231 -0.55 11.49 7.40
CA LEU A 231 0.53 10.56 7.04
C LEU A 231 1.72 11.20 6.34
N ARG A 232 1.71 12.54 6.15
CA ARG A 232 2.82 13.28 5.52
C ARG A 232 3.10 12.84 4.08
N VAL A 233 2.06 12.41 3.37
CA VAL A 233 2.11 12.14 1.93
C VAL A 233 2.41 13.44 1.17
N SER A 234 3.16 13.36 0.08
CA SER A 234 3.53 14.54 -0.71
C SER A 234 2.29 15.25 -1.28
N ASN A 235 2.33 16.58 -1.39
CA ASN A 235 1.20 17.35 -1.90
C ASN A 235 0.72 16.86 -3.28
N ALA A 236 1.66 16.56 -4.19
CA ALA A 236 1.34 16.05 -5.52
C ALA A 236 0.62 14.69 -5.47
N ASP A 237 1.01 13.82 -4.54
CA ASP A 237 0.38 12.50 -4.39
C ASP A 237 -1.00 12.60 -3.70
N VAL A 238 -1.18 13.55 -2.77
CA VAL A 238 -2.51 13.87 -2.21
C VAL A 238 -3.45 14.38 -3.30
N ASP A 239 -2.97 15.29 -4.14
CA ASP A 239 -3.75 15.88 -5.23
C ASP A 239 -4.10 14.80 -6.29
N PHE A 240 -3.18 13.87 -6.58
CA PHE A 240 -3.43 12.70 -7.44
C PHE A 240 -4.54 11.80 -6.90
N VAL A 241 -4.47 11.39 -5.63
CA VAL A 241 -5.52 10.55 -5.00
C VAL A 241 -6.86 11.28 -4.96
N GLY A 242 -6.84 12.58 -4.69
CA GLY A 242 -8.04 13.43 -4.72
C GLY A 242 -8.68 13.47 -6.11
N ALA A 243 -7.90 13.67 -7.16
CA ALA A 243 -8.37 13.69 -8.54
C ALA A 243 -8.97 12.35 -8.98
N MET A 244 -8.30 11.24 -8.64
CA MET A 244 -8.78 9.87 -8.88
C MET A 244 -10.17 9.64 -8.24
N ILE A 245 -10.32 9.96 -6.95
CA ILE A 245 -11.59 9.79 -6.24
C ILE A 245 -12.68 10.70 -6.82
N SER A 246 -12.34 11.96 -7.13
CA SER A 246 -13.30 12.90 -7.72
C SER A 246 -13.80 12.40 -9.06
N CYS A 247 -12.91 11.89 -9.91
CA CYS A 247 -13.28 11.31 -11.20
C CYS A 247 -14.22 10.11 -11.02
N ALA A 248 -13.93 9.18 -10.11
CA ALA A 248 -14.80 8.04 -9.86
C ALA A 248 -16.23 8.45 -9.44
N HIS A 249 -16.37 9.53 -8.66
CA HIS A 249 -17.69 10.11 -8.34
C HIS A 249 -18.34 10.79 -9.53
N SER A 250 -17.59 11.54 -10.34
CA SER A 250 -18.10 12.15 -11.57
C SER A 250 -18.65 11.09 -12.53
N VAL A 251 -17.96 9.97 -12.70
CA VAL A 251 -18.45 8.83 -13.51
C VAL A 251 -19.75 8.27 -12.96
N ALA A 252 -19.83 8.04 -11.64
CA ALA A 252 -21.02 7.48 -11.01
C ALA A 252 -22.26 8.39 -11.12
N ASN A 253 -22.06 9.71 -11.15
CA ASN A 253 -23.14 10.69 -11.21
C ASN A 253 -23.51 11.12 -12.64
N THR A 254 -22.73 10.75 -13.65
CA THR A 254 -22.96 11.17 -15.04
C THR A 254 -23.71 10.07 -15.81
N LYS A 255 -24.72 10.47 -16.57
CA LYS A 255 -25.34 9.63 -17.60
C LYS A 255 -24.64 9.89 -18.93
N LEU A 256 -23.38 9.47 -19.05
CA LEU A 256 -22.64 9.59 -20.31
C LEU A 256 -23.16 8.52 -21.28
N SER A 257 -23.83 8.97 -22.35
CA SER A 257 -24.12 8.14 -23.52
C SER A 257 -23.02 8.36 -24.55
N PHE A 258 -22.40 7.28 -25.02
CA PHE A 258 -21.48 7.32 -26.17
C PHE A 258 -22.23 7.40 -27.52
N ALA A 259 -23.57 7.31 -27.50
CA ALA A 259 -24.39 7.17 -28.69
C ALA A 259 -25.18 8.44 -29.05
N LYS A 260 -24.82 8.98 -30.24
CA LYS A 260 -25.64 9.61 -31.30
C LYS A 260 -25.86 11.13 -31.41
N ASP A 261 -25.68 11.99 -30.41
CA ASP A 261 -25.91 13.45 -30.55
C ASP A 261 -24.71 14.36 -30.20
N GLN A 262 -24.65 15.56 -30.80
CA GLN A 262 -23.57 16.54 -30.60
C GLN A 262 -23.47 17.02 -29.14
N SER A 263 -24.61 17.09 -28.42
CA SER A 263 -24.64 17.46 -27.01
C SER A 263 -23.90 16.41 -26.15
N SER A 264 -24.08 15.12 -26.42
CA SER A 264 -23.37 14.05 -25.71
C SER A 264 -21.86 14.08 -25.97
N ARG A 265 -21.41 14.43 -27.18
CA ARG A 265 -19.98 14.59 -27.51
C ARG A 265 -19.35 15.76 -26.74
N LEU A 266 -20.04 16.90 -26.67
CA LEU A 266 -19.61 18.06 -25.86
C LEU A 266 -19.52 17.72 -24.37
N LYS A 267 -20.52 17.01 -23.83
CA LYS A 267 -20.51 16.53 -22.44
C LYS A 267 -19.36 15.58 -22.16
N LEU A 268 -19.03 14.69 -23.12
CA LEU A 268 -17.89 13.79 -23.00
C LEU A 268 -16.56 14.58 -22.99
N TYR A 269 -16.39 15.55 -23.89
CA TYR A 269 -15.21 16.42 -23.89
C TYR A 269 -15.07 17.19 -22.58
N GLN A 270 -16.16 17.81 -22.10
CA GLN A 270 -16.19 18.52 -20.82
C GLN A 270 -15.83 17.59 -19.65
N PHE A 271 -16.36 16.36 -19.65
CA PHE A 271 -16.03 15.36 -18.64
C PHE A 271 -14.54 15.01 -18.65
N ILE A 272 -13.95 14.75 -19.83
CA ILE A 272 -12.53 14.43 -19.98
C ILE A 272 -11.69 15.61 -19.48
N HIS A 273 -11.99 16.82 -19.94
CA HIS A 273 -11.27 18.03 -19.56
C HIS A 273 -11.32 18.31 -18.06
N GLN A 274 -12.49 18.15 -17.42
CA GLN A 274 -12.65 18.37 -15.98
C GLN A 274 -11.93 17.31 -15.12
N ASN A 275 -11.70 16.10 -15.65
CA ASN A 275 -11.15 14.97 -14.90
C ASN A 275 -9.77 14.54 -15.39
N GLU A 276 -9.09 15.33 -16.24
CA GLU A 276 -7.84 14.99 -16.92
C GLU A 276 -6.81 14.32 -16.00
N GLN A 277 -6.54 14.92 -14.84
CA GLN A 277 -5.53 14.46 -13.88
C GLN A 277 -5.85 13.11 -13.20
N GLY A 278 -7.13 12.76 -13.11
CA GLY A 278 -7.62 11.57 -12.41
C GLY A 278 -8.36 10.58 -13.30
N LEU A 279 -8.41 10.82 -14.61
CA LEU A 279 -9.33 10.15 -15.52
C LEU A 279 -9.12 8.63 -15.54
N VAL A 280 -7.92 8.19 -15.91
CA VAL A 280 -7.57 6.76 -16.01
C VAL A 280 -7.76 6.04 -14.66
N PRO A 281 -7.14 6.47 -13.54
CA PRO A 281 -7.26 5.75 -12.28
C PRO A 281 -8.67 5.86 -11.69
N GLY A 282 -9.39 6.97 -11.94
CA GLY A 282 -10.76 7.17 -11.51
C GLY A 282 -11.77 6.25 -12.22
N LEU A 283 -11.57 5.99 -13.52
CA LEU A 283 -12.37 5.00 -14.26
C LEU A 283 -12.16 3.58 -13.70
N TYR A 284 -10.90 3.19 -13.44
CA TYR A 284 -10.58 1.89 -12.84
C TYR A 284 -11.18 1.74 -11.44
N LEU A 285 -11.11 2.81 -10.62
CA LEU A 285 -11.72 2.84 -9.30
C LEU A 285 -13.24 2.69 -9.38
N HIS A 286 -13.89 3.39 -10.31
CA HIS A 286 -15.33 3.27 -10.54
C HIS A 286 -15.73 1.84 -10.92
N LEU A 287 -14.98 1.21 -11.83
CA LEU A 287 -15.20 -0.19 -12.22
C LEU A 287 -15.02 -1.15 -11.04
N ALA A 288 -13.99 -0.94 -10.23
CA ALA A 288 -13.71 -1.77 -9.06
C ALA A 288 -14.75 -1.66 -7.93
N ASN A 289 -15.51 -0.56 -7.88
CA ASN A 289 -16.55 -0.35 -6.86
C ASN A 289 -17.77 -1.28 -6.99
N ARG A 290 -17.90 -2.02 -8.09
CA ARG A 290 -18.99 -2.99 -8.31
C ARG A 290 -18.87 -4.18 -7.34
N LEU A 291 -20.02 -4.77 -6.98
CA LEU A 291 -20.06 -5.95 -6.10
C LEU A 291 -19.24 -7.10 -6.69
N ASP A 292 -19.40 -7.34 -7.99
CA ASP A 292 -18.64 -8.32 -8.75
C ASP A 292 -17.87 -7.65 -9.89
N LEU A 293 -16.68 -8.18 -10.19
CA LEU A 293 -15.94 -7.82 -11.40
C LEU A 293 -16.62 -8.45 -12.62
N PRO A 294 -16.54 -7.81 -13.81
CA PRO A 294 -16.97 -8.46 -15.05
C PRO A 294 -16.23 -9.80 -15.19
N THR A 295 -16.99 -10.87 -15.42
CA THR A 295 -16.42 -12.16 -15.81
C THR A 295 -16.12 -12.13 -17.31
N GLU A 296 -15.09 -12.86 -17.74
CA GLU A 296 -14.87 -13.12 -19.17
C GLU A 296 -16.15 -13.76 -19.72
N LYS A 297 -16.73 -13.14 -20.76
CA LYS A 297 -17.79 -13.74 -21.59
C LYS A 297 -17.15 -14.43 -22.78
#